data_AF-A0A177LHE2-F1
#
_entry.id   AF-A0A177LHE2-F1
#
_cell.length_a   1.000
_cell.length_b   1.000
_cell.length_c   1.000
_cell.angle_alpha   90.00
_cell.angle_beta   90.00
_cell.angle_gamma   90.00
#
_symmetry.space_group_name_H-M   'P 1'
#
loop_
_entity.id
_entity.type
_entity.pdbx_description
1 polymer ?
#
loop_
_entity_poly.entity_id
_entity_poly.type
_entity_poly.pdbx_seq_one_letter_code
_entity_poly.pdbx_strand_id
1 'polypeptide(L)'
;MNIERTEFTAWMERIMERFDILKEQVSSSQSRFIEIDGEVLLDNQDVLQLLKISSRSLQRYRTDKKLPYYTISGKLYYKLSDVHQLIRECLST
;
A
#
# COMPACT_ATOMS: atom_id res chain seq x y z
N MET A 1 -40.37 -1.91 -18.83
CA MET A 1 -39.49 -2.64 -19.74
C MET A 1 -38.87 -3.76 -18.93
N ASN A 2 -39.29 -5.01 -19.13
CA ASN A 2 -38.70 -6.15 -18.43
C ASN A 2 -37.37 -6.47 -19.12
N ILE A 3 -36.29 -6.47 -18.36
CA ILE A 3 -35.00 -6.95 -18.84
C ILE A 3 -35.10 -8.47 -18.88
N GLU A 4 -34.92 -9.04 -20.05
CA GLU A 4 -34.86 -10.49 -20.22
C GLU A 4 -33.67 -11.05 -19.44
N ARG A 5 -33.83 -12.23 -18.82
CA ARG A 5 -32.80 -12.83 -17.96
C ARG A 5 -31.45 -12.94 -18.68
N THR A 6 -31.48 -13.21 -19.97
CA THR A 6 -30.28 -13.32 -20.84
C THR A 6 -29.54 -11.99 -20.99
N GLU A 7 -30.26 -10.88 -21.18
CA GLU A 7 -29.67 -9.55 -21.26
C GLU A 7 -29.05 -9.12 -19.93
N PHE A 8 -29.72 -9.45 -18.81
CA PHE A 8 -29.16 -9.20 -17.47
C PHE A 8 -27.86 -9.98 -17.24
N THR A 9 -27.85 -11.28 -17.56
CA THR A 9 -26.65 -12.13 -17.39
C THR A 9 -25.50 -11.64 -18.26
N ALA A 10 -25.76 -11.30 -19.53
CA ALA A 10 -24.73 -10.78 -20.44
C ALA A 10 -24.15 -9.44 -19.94
N TRP A 11 -24.98 -8.57 -19.37
CA TRP A 11 -24.49 -7.32 -18.78
C TRP A 11 -23.68 -7.57 -17.51
N MET A 12 -24.11 -8.49 -16.65
CA MET A 12 -23.37 -8.89 -15.45
C MET A 12 -22.01 -9.51 -15.77
N GLU A 13 -21.93 -10.37 -16.79
CA GLU A 13 -20.65 -10.94 -17.25
C GLU A 13 -19.67 -9.85 -17.71
N ARG A 14 -20.16 -8.87 -18.48
CA ARG A 14 -19.34 -7.72 -18.91
C ARG A 14 -18.88 -6.86 -17.74
N ILE A 15 -19.72 -6.71 -16.72
CA ILE A 15 -19.33 -6.00 -15.49
C ILE A 15 -18.25 -6.75 -14.73
N MET A 16 -18.39 -8.08 -14.59
CA MET A 16 -17.40 -8.92 -13.92
C MET A 16 -16.04 -8.90 -14.64
N GLU A 17 -16.05 -8.98 -15.97
CA GLU A 17 -14.83 -8.84 -16.78
C GLU A 17 -14.13 -7.50 -16.53
N ARG A 18 -14.90 -6.40 -16.42
CA ARG A 18 -14.32 -5.09 -16.06
C ARG A 18 -13.78 -5.04 -14.64
N PHE A 19 -14.42 -5.73 -13.69
CA PHE A 19 -13.89 -5.85 -12.33
C PHE A 19 -12.58 -6.61 -12.29
N ASP A 20 -12.42 -7.67 -13.08
CA ASP A 20 -11.18 -8.44 -13.15
C ASP A 20 -10.04 -7.59 -13.74
N ILE A 21 -10.30 -6.84 -14.82
CA ILE A 21 -9.33 -5.90 -15.40
C ILE A 21 -8.91 -4.83 -14.37
N LEU A 22 -9.86 -4.24 -13.65
CA LEU A 22 -9.57 -3.25 -12.62
C LEU A 22 -8.74 -3.85 -11.48
N LYS A 23 -9.04 -5.08 -11.06
CA LYS A 23 -8.28 -5.79 -10.04
C LYS A 23 -6.82 -5.97 -10.46
N GLU A 24 -6.58 -6.41 -11.68
CA GLU A 24 -5.22 -6.61 -12.22
C GLU A 24 -4.44 -5.28 -12.28
N GLN A 25 -5.09 -4.19 -12.70
CA GLN A 25 -4.47 -2.85 -12.72
C GLN A 25 -4.11 -2.35 -11.31
N VAL A 26 -5.00 -2.53 -10.33
CA VAL A 26 -4.73 -2.15 -8.94
C VAL A 26 -3.59 -2.99 -8.36
N SER A 27 -3.55 -4.29 -8.63
CA SER A 27 -2.45 -5.18 -8.21
C SER A 27 -1.11 -4.79 -8.84
N SER A 28 -1.09 -4.36 -10.11
CA SER A 28 0.14 -3.88 -10.76
C SER A 28 0.63 -2.53 -10.21
N SER A 29 -0.27 -1.76 -9.60
CA SER A 29 0.02 -0.44 -9.01
C SER A 29 0.46 -0.52 -7.55
N GLN A 30 0.07 -1.57 -6.84
CA GLN A 30 0.54 -1.86 -5.48
C GLN A 30 1.95 -2.46 -5.57
N SER A 31 2.94 -1.74 -5.04
CA SER A 31 4.30 -2.22 -4.78
C SER A 31 5.20 -2.51 -5.99
N ARG A 32 5.52 -1.47 -6.77
CA ARG A 32 6.91 -1.38 -7.24
C ARG A 32 7.74 -0.81 -6.10
N PHE A 33 8.15 -1.69 -5.18
CA PHE A 33 9.17 -1.36 -4.19
C PHE A 33 10.35 -0.74 -4.92
N ILE A 34 10.70 0.50 -4.56
CA ILE A 34 11.83 1.18 -5.17
C ILE A 34 13.06 0.64 -4.46
N GLU A 35 13.82 -0.21 -5.14
CA GLU A 35 15.08 -0.72 -4.62
C GLU A 35 16.22 0.22 -5.06
N ILE A 36 16.93 0.78 -4.08
CA ILE A 36 18.09 1.63 -4.31
C ILE A 36 19.24 1.06 -3.48
N ASP A 37 20.31 0.65 -4.16
CA ASP A 37 21.53 0.15 -3.49
C ASP A 37 21.29 -1.04 -2.55
N GLY A 38 20.37 -1.93 -2.91
CA GLY A 38 19.96 -3.09 -2.11
C GLY A 38 19.00 -2.79 -0.96
N GLU A 39 18.54 -1.53 -0.81
CA GLU A 39 17.54 -1.14 0.17
C GLU A 39 16.19 -0.88 -0.49
N VAL A 40 15.14 -1.46 0.09
CA VAL A 40 13.76 -1.25 -0.37
C VAL A 40 13.18 -0.02 0.31
N LEU A 41 12.69 0.91 -0.51
CA LEU A 41 11.96 2.08 -0.02
C LEU A 41 10.45 1.85 -0.06
N LEU A 42 9.84 2.10 1.08
CA LEU A 42 8.40 2.07 1.33
C LEU A 42 7.86 3.50 1.28
N ASP A 43 6.72 3.70 0.62
CA ASP A 43 6.02 4.97 0.72
C ASP A 43 5.16 5.05 2.00
N ASN A 44 4.45 6.16 2.18
CA ASN A 44 3.56 6.32 3.33
C ASN A 44 2.49 5.23 3.44
N GLN A 45 1.88 4.83 2.32
CA GLN A 45 0.80 3.86 2.32
C GLN A 45 1.29 2.47 2.65
N ASP A 46 2.46 2.10 2.13
CA ASP A 46 3.13 0.83 2.43
C ASP A 46 3.39 0.70 3.94
N VAL A 47 3.95 1.73 4.57
CA VAL A 47 4.26 1.72 6.02
C VAL A 47 2.98 1.62 6.87
N LEU A 48 1.91 2.33 6.49
CA LEU A 48 0.62 2.24 7.19
C LEU A 48 0.04 0.82 7.10
N GLN A 49 0.12 0.19 5.92
CA GLN A 49 -0.37 -1.16 5.71
C GLN A 49 0.47 -2.22 6.41
N LEU A 50 1.80 -2.03 6.44
CA LEU A 50 2.74 -2.96 7.06
C LEU A 50 2.63 -2.92 8.58
N LEU A 51 2.62 -1.72 9.18
CA LEU A 51 2.53 -1.55 10.63
C LEU A 51 1.10 -1.62 11.19
N LYS A 52 0.08 -1.60 10.32
CA LYS A 52 -1.35 -1.53 10.70
C LYS A 52 -1.68 -0.35 11.62
N ILE A 53 -1.09 0.81 11.33
CA ILE A 53 -1.28 2.03 12.13
C ILE A 53 -2.02 3.12 11.36
N SER A 54 -2.53 4.11 12.10
CA SER A 54 -3.12 5.32 11.51
C SER A 54 -2.06 6.30 11.00
N SER A 55 -2.44 7.18 10.08
CA SER A 55 -1.59 8.30 9.60
C SER A 55 -1.12 9.19 10.75
N ARG A 56 -1.95 9.40 11.77
CA ARG A 56 -1.61 10.16 12.98
C ARG A 56 -0.53 9.47 13.80
N SER A 57 -0.57 8.14 13.91
CA SER A 57 0.46 7.36 14.60
C SER A 57 1.79 7.42 13.85
N LEU A 58 1.77 7.28 12.52
CA LEU A 58 2.97 7.41 11.70
C LEU A 58 3.59 8.81 11.80
N GLN A 59 2.74 9.86 11.84
CA GLN A 59 3.22 11.22 12.07
C GLN A 59 3.91 11.36 13.43
N ARG A 60 3.36 10.74 14.49
CA ARG A 60 4.04 10.71 15.80
C ARG A 60 5.38 10.00 15.72
N TYR A 61 5.49 8.87 15.03
CA TYR A 61 6.78 8.18 14.87
C TYR A 61 7.83 9.04 14.16
N ARG A 62 7.42 9.93 13.23
CA ARG A 62 8.32 10.94 12.64
C ARG A 62 8.72 12.00 13.67
N THR A 63 7.75 12.60 14.35
CA THR A 63 8.00 13.68 15.32
C THR A 63 8.85 13.20 16.50
N ASP A 64 8.59 12.00 16.99
CA ASP A 64 9.29 11.34 18.09
C ASP A 64 10.63 10.72 17.63
N LYS A 65 11.00 10.85 16.34
CA LYS A 65 12.20 10.27 15.71
C LYS A 65 12.35 8.75 15.89
N LYS A 66 11.25 8.04 16.07
CA LYS A 66 11.21 6.57 16.20
C LYS A 66 11.37 5.86 14.86
N LEU A 67 10.97 6.52 13.76
CA LEU A 67 11.09 5.97 12.43
C LEU A 67 11.75 7.00 11.50
N PRO A 68 13.01 6.76 11.05
CA PRO A 68 13.68 7.61 10.08
C PRO A 68 12.89 7.68 8.76
N TYR A 69 12.94 8.83 8.09
CA TYR A 69 12.30 9.03 6.80
C TYR A 69 13.20 9.87 5.89
N TYR A 70 12.96 9.74 4.59
CA TYR A 70 13.69 10.42 3.53
C TYR A 70 12.71 11.08 2.58
N THR A 71 13.14 12.18 1.94
CA THR A 71 12.33 12.85 0.93
C THR A 71 12.99 12.69 -0.43
N ILE A 72 12.29 12.09 -1.39
CA ILE A 72 12.74 11.95 -2.78
C ILE A 72 11.70 12.64 -3.65
N SER A 73 12.12 13.69 -4.37
CA SER A 73 11.24 14.49 -5.23
C SER A 73 9.95 14.98 -4.52
N GLY A 74 10.07 15.37 -3.26
CA GLY A 74 8.94 15.86 -2.45
C GLY A 74 8.03 14.80 -1.85
N LYS A 75 8.25 13.50 -2.13
CA LYS A 75 7.54 12.39 -1.52
C LYS A 75 8.36 11.77 -0.37
N LEU A 76 7.66 11.37 0.69
CA LEU A 76 8.27 10.72 1.85
C LEU A 76 8.43 9.22 1.61
N TYR A 77 9.59 8.71 1.96
CA TYR A 77 9.98 7.31 1.88
C TYR A 77 10.62 6.83 3.18
N TYR A 78 10.55 5.53 3.39
CA TYR A 78 11.07 4.82 4.55
C TYR A 78 11.87 3.63 4.09
N LYS A 79 12.95 3.31 4.81
CA LYS A 79 13.67 2.07 4.55
C LYS A 79 12.91 0.90 5.16
N LEU A 80 12.83 -0.19 4.41
CA LEU A 80 12.26 -1.44 4.88
C LEU A 80 13.05 -1.96 6.09
N SER A 81 14.39 -1.82 6.08
CA SER A 81 15.25 -2.22 7.20
C SER A 81 14.90 -1.49 8.51
N ASP A 82 14.70 -0.18 8.45
CA ASP A 82 14.31 0.65 9.61
C ASP A 82 12.92 0.25 10.14
N VAL A 83 11.96 0.00 9.25
CA VAL A 83 10.61 -0.43 9.65
C VAL A 83 10.66 -1.81 10.31
N HIS A 84 11.44 -2.75 9.77
CA HIS A 84 11.65 -4.04 10.41
C HIS A 84 12.35 -3.93 11.76
N GLN A 85 13.28 -2.99 11.92
CA GLN A 85 13.90 -2.73 13.22
C GLN A 85 12.88 -2.25 14.24
N LEU A 86 12.02 -1.30 13.88
CA LEU A 86 10.93 -0.82 14.74
C LEU A 86 10.02 -1.97 15.19
N ILE A 87 9.65 -2.87 14.28
CA ILE A 87 8.82 -4.03 14.60
C ILE A 87 9.53 -4.94 15.63
N ARG A 88 10.83 -5.20 15.45
CA ARG A 88 11.61 -6.00 16.41
C ARG A 88 11.65 -5.36 17.79
N GLU A 89 11.89 -4.06 17.87
CA GLU A 89 11.92 -3.31 19.13
C GLU A 89 10.57 -3.33 19.86
N CYS A 90 9.45 -3.23 19.12
CA CYS A 90 8.11 -3.32 19.69
C CYS A 90 7.73 -4.73 20.17
N LEU A 91 8.27 -5.79 19.56
CA LEU A 91 8.00 -7.18 19.96
C LEU A 91 8.94 -7.69 21.05
N SER A 92 10.08 -7.03 21.29
CA SER A 92 11.04 -7.40 22.34
C SER A 92 10.74 -6.78 23.72
N THR A 93 9.64 -6.03 23.85
CA THR A 93 9.16 -5.42 25.10
C THR A 93 7.91 -6.15 25.58
#